data_AF-A0A3M7DYN7-F1
#
_entry.id   AF-A0A3M7DYN7-F1
#
_cell.length_a   1.000
_cell.length_b   1.000
_cell.length_c   1.000
_cell.angle_alpha   90.00
_cell.angle_beta   90.00
_cell.angle_gamma   90.00
#
_symmetry.space_group_name_H-M   'P 1'
#
loop_
_entity.id
_entity.type
_entity.pdbx_description
1 polymer ?
#
loop_
_entity_poly.entity_id
_entity_poly.type
_entity_poly.pdbx_seq_one_letter_code
_entity_poly.pdbx_strand_id
1 'polypeptide(L)'
;DQLAPWTDGQKPTYVIDAIDNIDSKVALLHYCKKNELPVISSMGAGCKSDPTRVFVGDISASAEDPLSRTTRRRLRMLGVKDGIPVIYSSEKAGPGKAQLLPLPEEEFAKGQVGELGVLPDFRVRILPVLGTMPAVFGLCVANHVMLEITGYPHDYLPSKAREKMYDGILAQLQGLEERLAKSCGYDPLGLRIPINSDDVGYMVEEVWHGRSAVSGLASRLALTRWRRPKGDWIDMRTPGQKADCLGFDEVVCMTKDEMLKHEKEVLKGGKAPEDL
;
A
#
# COMPACT_ATOMS: atom_id res chain seq x y z
N ASP A 1 33.76 21.11 -2.36
CA ASP A 1 33.94 20.18 -3.50
C ASP A 1 32.66 19.61 -4.13
N GLN A 2 31.44 19.85 -3.62
CA GLN A 2 30.22 19.32 -4.26
C GLN A 2 29.86 19.94 -5.63
N LEU A 3 30.40 21.11 -5.97
CA LEU A 3 30.20 21.80 -7.26
C LEU A 3 31.42 21.66 -8.20
N ALA A 4 32.40 20.84 -7.83
CA ALA A 4 33.55 20.59 -8.68
C ALA A 4 33.14 19.77 -9.93
N PRO A 5 33.89 19.88 -11.04
CA PRO A 5 33.67 19.01 -12.20
C PRO A 5 33.71 17.54 -11.80
N TRP A 6 32.83 16.74 -12.42
CA TRP A 6 32.79 15.30 -12.20
C TRP A 6 34.10 14.65 -12.65
N THR A 7 34.66 13.78 -11.84
CA THR A 7 35.84 12.98 -12.20
C THR A 7 35.43 11.55 -12.56
N ASP A 8 36.11 10.92 -13.51
CA ASP A 8 35.82 9.53 -13.90
C ASP A 8 35.82 8.59 -12.69
N GLY A 9 34.76 7.78 -12.57
CA GLY A 9 34.57 6.85 -11.45
C GLY A 9 34.00 7.47 -10.16
N GLN A 10 33.73 8.77 -10.12
CA GLN A 10 33.04 9.39 -8.98
C GLN A 10 31.63 8.80 -8.82
N LYS A 11 31.29 8.43 -7.58
CA LYS A 11 29.96 7.92 -7.24
C LYS A 11 29.02 9.08 -6.90
N PRO A 12 27.76 9.05 -7.37
CA PRO A 12 26.76 10.01 -6.93
C PRO A 12 26.48 9.85 -5.43
N THR A 13 26.29 10.97 -4.72
CA THR A 13 25.75 10.95 -3.35
C THR A 13 24.33 10.39 -3.31
N TYR A 14 23.53 10.75 -4.32
CA TYR A 14 22.16 10.29 -4.47
C TYR A 14 21.79 10.27 -5.95
N VAL A 15 21.01 9.28 -6.37
CA VAL A 15 20.46 9.17 -7.71
C VAL A 15 18.99 9.55 -7.68
N ILE A 16 18.59 10.50 -8.54
CA ILE A 16 17.19 10.90 -8.71
C ILE A 16 16.71 10.40 -10.05
N ASP A 17 15.76 9.47 -10.03
CA ASP A 17 15.16 8.92 -11.25
C ASP A 17 13.84 9.65 -11.57
N ALA A 18 13.86 10.45 -12.64
CA ALA A 18 12.69 11.10 -13.23
C ALA A 18 12.41 10.62 -14.66
N ILE A 19 12.85 9.40 -15.01
CA ILE A 19 12.68 8.80 -16.34
C ILE A 19 11.22 8.35 -16.51
N ASP A 20 10.68 8.44 -17.72
CA ASP A 20 9.34 7.93 -18.07
C ASP A 20 9.38 6.64 -18.91
N ASN A 21 10.48 6.39 -19.63
CA ASN A 21 10.73 5.12 -20.30
C ASN A 21 10.93 3.98 -19.28
N ILE A 22 10.13 2.93 -19.41
CA ILE A 22 10.09 1.81 -18.46
C ILE A 22 11.41 1.01 -18.45
N ASP A 23 11.98 0.73 -19.62
CA ASP A 23 13.20 -0.08 -19.74
C ASP A 23 14.40 0.63 -19.12
N SER A 24 14.60 1.91 -19.47
CA SER A 24 15.66 2.74 -18.89
C SER A 24 15.48 2.92 -17.37
N LYS A 25 14.24 3.14 -16.91
CA LYS A 25 13.92 3.24 -15.48
C LYS A 25 14.28 1.96 -14.73
N VAL A 26 13.82 0.80 -15.22
CA VAL A 26 14.08 -0.48 -14.57
C VAL A 26 15.58 -0.79 -14.55
N ALA A 27 16.28 -0.53 -15.65
CA ALA A 27 17.73 -0.74 -15.74
C ALA A 27 18.49 0.13 -14.72
N LEU A 28 18.14 1.42 -14.61
CA LEU A 28 18.73 2.35 -13.65
C LEU A 28 18.48 1.89 -12.21
N LEU A 29 17.22 1.59 -11.86
CA LEU A 29 16.84 1.20 -10.51
C LEU A 29 17.47 -0.12 -10.09
N HIS A 30 17.50 -1.11 -10.99
CA HIS A 30 18.17 -2.38 -10.74
C HIS A 30 19.68 -2.19 -10.55
N TYR A 31 20.32 -1.35 -11.38
CA TYR A 31 21.74 -1.04 -11.24
C TYR A 31 22.04 -0.35 -9.90
N CYS A 32 21.26 0.66 -9.52
CA CYS A 32 21.44 1.36 -8.24
C CYS A 32 21.28 0.41 -7.06
N LYS A 33 20.24 -0.43 -7.08
CA LYS A 33 20.00 -1.43 -6.01
C LYS A 33 21.12 -2.46 -5.91
N LYS A 34 21.61 -2.96 -7.05
CA LYS A 34 22.71 -3.95 -7.11
C LYS A 34 24.04 -3.39 -6.62
N ASN A 35 24.29 -2.10 -6.83
CA ASN A 35 25.55 -1.43 -6.47
C ASN A 35 25.43 -0.59 -5.19
N GLU A 36 24.34 -0.75 -4.44
CA GLU A 36 24.09 -0.04 -3.18
C GLU A 36 24.19 1.50 -3.33
N LEU A 37 23.75 2.03 -4.48
CA LEU A 37 23.67 3.46 -4.72
C LEU A 37 22.34 3.99 -4.17
N PRO A 38 22.35 5.00 -3.28
CA PRO A 38 21.14 5.65 -2.81
C PRO A 38 20.33 6.20 -3.99
N VAL A 39 19.06 5.85 -4.06
CA VAL A 39 18.20 6.21 -5.21
C VAL A 39 16.78 6.46 -4.75
N ILE A 40 16.14 7.48 -5.34
CA ILE A 40 14.70 7.71 -5.26
C ILE A 40 14.14 7.82 -6.68
N SER A 41 12.93 7.32 -6.90
CA SER A 41 12.27 7.39 -8.20
C SER A 41 10.92 8.08 -8.17
N SER A 42 10.69 8.94 -9.15
CA SER A 42 9.38 9.51 -9.44
C SER A 42 8.56 8.54 -10.30
N MET A 43 7.36 8.17 -9.83
CA MET A 43 6.39 7.40 -10.59
C MET A 43 5.53 8.32 -11.49
N GLY A 44 4.48 7.77 -12.10
CA GLY A 44 3.63 8.53 -13.02
C GLY A 44 2.78 9.60 -12.34
N ALA A 45 3.06 10.87 -12.62
CA ALA A 45 2.24 12.03 -12.21
C ALA A 45 1.12 12.38 -13.23
N GLY A 46 1.03 11.66 -14.36
CA GLY A 46 0.05 11.93 -15.41
C GLY A 46 -1.38 11.64 -14.99
N CYS A 47 -2.31 12.49 -15.44
CA CYS A 47 -3.74 12.42 -15.13
C CYS A 47 -4.09 12.44 -13.63
N LYS A 48 -3.19 12.99 -12.80
CA LYS A 48 -3.39 13.24 -11.37
C LYS A 48 -3.71 14.72 -11.17
N SER A 49 -4.49 15.04 -10.15
CA SER A 49 -4.89 16.41 -9.80
C SER A 49 -4.86 16.71 -8.30
N ASP A 50 -4.79 15.69 -7.46
CA ASP A 50 -4.92 15.84 -6.01
C ASP A 50 -3.54 15.71 -5.34
N PRO A 51 -2.90 16.84 -4.96
CA PRO A 51 -1.59 16.81 -4.31
C PRO A 51 -1.64 16.18 -2.92
N THR A 52 -2.81 16.11 -2.27
CA THR A 52 -2.95 15.50 -0.93
C THR A 52 -2.80 13.98 -0.96
N ARG A 53 -2.82 13.39 -2.15
CA ARG A 53 -2.67 11.94 -2.37
C ARG A 53 -1.28 11.57 -2.90
N VAL A 54 -0.30 12.46 -2.77
CA VAL A 54 1.11 12.18 -3.09
C VAL A 54 1.80 11.62 -1.85
N PHE A 55 2.51 10.50 -2.04
CA PHE A 55 3.17 9.78 -0.97
C PHE A 55 4.62 9.47 -1.34
N VAL A 56 5.47 9.46 -0.32
CA VAL A 56 6.80 8.86 -0.39
C VAL A 56 6.70 7.49 0.27
N GLY A 57 7.20 6.45 -0.36
CA GLY A 57 7.16 5.11 0.21
C GLY A 57 7.95 4.11 -0.61
N ASP A 58 8.00 2.86 -0.17
CA ASP A 58 8.71 1.83 -0.92
C ASP A 58 7.99 1.49 -2.25
N ILE A 59 8.75 1.13 -3.29
CA ILE A 59 8.21 0.70 -4.59
C ILE A 59 7.23 -0.47 -4.50
N SER A 60 7.34 -1.32 -3.46
CA SER A 60 6.39 -2.40 -3.20
C SER A 60 5.01 -1.91 -2.77
N ALA A 61 4.92 -0.69 -2.21
CA ALA A 61 3.68 -0.05 -1.77
C ALA A 61 3.01 0.78 -2.86
N SER A 62 3.74 1.15 -3.93
CA SER A 62 3.19 2.00 -5.00
C SER A 62 1.92 1.40 -5.63
N ALA A 63 0.96 2.25 -5.98
CA ALA A 63 -0.32 1.82 -6.53
C ALA A 63 -0.88 2.83 -7.53
N GLU A 64 -1.98 2.45 -8.19
CA GLU A 64 -2.81 3.33 -9.01
C GLU A 64 -2.20 3.96 -10.28
N ASP A 65 -0.91 3.80 -10.57
CA ASP A 65 -0.32 4.25 -11.84
C ASP A 65 0.30 3.10 -12.69
N PRO A 66 0.09 3.10 -14.03
CA PRO A 66 0.62 2.04 -14.90
C PRO A 66 2.15 1.95 -14.94
N LEU A 67 2.84 3.09 -14.80
CA LEU A 67 4.30 3.16 -14.82
C LEU A 67 4.89 2.42 -13.61
N SER A 68 4.41 2.71 -12.40
CA SER A 68 4.86 2.04 -11.18
C SER A 68 4.49 0.57 -11.16
N ARG A 69 3.29 0.20 -11.63
CA ARG A 69 2.87 -1.21 -11.72
C ARG A 69 3.81 -2.01 -12.63
N THR A 70 4.15 -1.48 -13.80
CA THR A 70 5.01 -2.17 -14.76
C THR A 70 6.47 -2.21 -14.28
N THR A 71 6.96 -1.09 -13.74
CA THR A 71 8.30 -0.97 -13.16
C THR A 71 8.48 -1.97 -12.02
N ARG A 72 7.55 -2.00 -11.05
CA ARG A 72 7.56 -2.97 -9.94
C ARG A 72 7.54 -4.41 -10.43
N ARG A 73 6.70 -4.74 -11.42
CA ARG A 73 6.64 -6.09 -11.99
C ARG A 73 7.98 -6.50 -12.61
N ARG A 74 8.60 -5.63 -13.41
CA ARG A 74 9.89 -5.90 -14.05
C ARG A 74 11.03 -6.02 -13.04
N LEU A 75 11.11 -5.12 -12.06
CA LEU A 75 12.08 -5.21 -10.97
C LEU A 75 11.95 -6.51 -10.15
N ARG A 76 10.72 -6.96 -9.89
CA ARG A 76 10.48 -8.25 -9.20
C ARG A 76 11.00 -9.44 -10.00
N MET A 77 10.89 -9.44 -11.32
CA MET A 77 11.47 -10.49 -12.17
C MET A 77 13.00 -10.50 -12.13
N LEU A 78 13.61 -9.35 -11.83
CA LEU A 78 15.06 -9.19 -11.60
C LEU A 78 15.47 -9.44 -10.14
N GLY A 79 14.54 -9.88 -9.28
CA GLY A 79 14.81 -10.20 -7.87
C GLY A 79 14.70 -9.01 -6.90
N VAL A 80 14.36 -7.81 -7.38
CA VAL A 80 14.18 -6.61 -6.53
C VAL A 80 12.70 -6.46 -6.17
N LYS A 81 12.36 -6.70 -4.90
CA LYS A 81 10.98 -6.68 -4.40
C LYS A 81 10.60 -5.38 -3.69
N ASP A 82 11.58 -4.78 -3.01
CA ASP A 82 11.47 -3.66 -2.08
C ASP A 82 12.84 -2.98 -1.87
N GLY A 83 12.87 -1.97 -1.02
CA GLY A 83 14.03 -1.18 -0.63
C GLY A 83 14.43 -0.15 -1.69
N ILE A 84 13.46 0.40 -2.42
CA ILE A 84 13.64 1.55 -3.31
C ILE A 84 12.55 2.57 -2.97
N PRO A 85 12.89 3.73 -2.38
CA PRO A 85 11.92 4.78 -2.13
C PRO A 85 11.44 5.39 -3.46
N VAL A 86 10.13 5.65 -3.52
CA VAL A 86 9.46 6.22 -4.68
C VAL A 86 8.44 7.27 -4.27
N ILE A 87 8.26 8.27 -5.12
CA ILE A 87 7.12 9.19 -5.04
C ILE A 87 6.01 8.65 -5.95
N TYR A 88 4.82 8.46 -5.40
CA TYR A 88 3.64 8.00 -6.15
C TYR A 88 2.38 8.69 -5.67
N SER A 89 1.30 8.56 -6.46
CA SER A 89 -0.01 9.07 -6.07
C SER A 89 -1.04 7.96 -5.98
N SER A 90 -1.73 7.86 -4.84
CA SER A 90 -2.83 6.91 -4.63
C SER A 90 -4.14 7.34 -5.30
N GLU A 91 -4.12 8.43 -6.07
CA GLU A 91 -5.29 8.96 -6.76
C GLU A 91 -5.70 8.02 -7.90
N LYS A 92 -6.89 7.42 -7.81
CA LYS A 92 -7.42 6.52 -8.85
C LYS A 92 -7.71 7.32 -10.14
N ALA A 93 -7.40 6.71 -11.29
CA ALA A 93 -7.96 7.15 -12.57
C ALA A 93 -9.48 6.88 -12.54
N GLY A 94 -10.29 7.84 -12.97
CA GLY A 94 -11.75 7.74 -12.84
C GLY A 94 -12.51 8.52 -13.92
N PRO A 95 -13.84 8.35 -13.99
CA PRO A 95 -14.69 9.06 -14.95
C PRO A 95 -14.48 10.57 -14.84
N GLY A 96 -14.32 11.26 -15.97
CA GLY A 96 -14.06 12.71 -16.01
C GLY A 96 -12.58 13.11 -15.89
N LYS A 97 -11.67 12.17 -15.60
CA LYS A 97 -10.23 12.43 -15.71
C LYS A 97 -9.75 12.20 -17.13
N ALA A 98 -8.73 12.96 -17.50
CA ALA A 98 -8.14 12.89 -18.80
C ALA A 98 -7.57 11.48 -19.07
N GLN A 99 -7.80 10.97 -20.28
CA GLN A 99 -7.32 9.66 -20.72
C GLN A 99 -6.41 9.84 -21.92
N LEU A 100 -5.67 8.79 -22.28
CA LEU A 100 -4.95 8.79 -23.56
C LEU A 100 -5.97 9.01 -24.68
N LEU A 101 -5.74 10.05 -25.48
CA LEU A 101 -6.52 10.27 -26.68
C LEU A 101 -6.29 9.08 -27.63
N PRO A 102 -7.35 8.59 -28.30
CA PRO A 102 -7.20 7.57 -29.33
C PRO A 102 -6.30 8.10 -30.45
N LEU A 103 -5.47 7.22 -31.02
CA LEU A 103 -4.65 7.59 -32.17
C LEU A 103 -5.51 7.78 -33.40
N PRO A 104 -5.18 8.75 -34.28
CA PRO A 104 -5.69 8.77 -35.64
C PRO A 104 -5.40 7.44 -36.34
N GLU A 105 -6.37 6.92 -37.11
CA GLU A 105 -6.26 5.62 -37.79
C GLU A 105 -5.02 5.52 -38.71
N GLU A 106 -4.58 6.65 -39.27
CA GLU A 106 -3.38 6.78 -40.13
C GLU A 106 -2.07 6.46 -39.41
N GLU A 107 -1.95 6.76 -38.11
CA GLU A 107 -0.78 6.43 -37.29
C GLU A 107 -0.74 4.94 -36.94
N PHE A 108 -1.92 4.31 -36.85
CA PHE A 108 -2.07 2.87 -36.60
C PHE A 108 -1.56 2.02 -37.77
N ALA A 109 -1.64 2.54 -38.99
CA ALA A 109 -1.19 1.87 -40.20
C ALA A 109 0.34 1.86 -40.37
N LYS A 110 1.08 2.72 -39.65
CA LYS A 110 2.54 2.90 -39.82
C LYS A 110 3.43 1.91 -39.03
N GLY A 111 2.86 1.03 -38.21
CA GLY A 111 3.62 -0.06 -37.57
C GLY A 111 3.27 -0.32 -36.11
N GLN A 112 4.03 -1.22 -35.47
CA GLN A 112 3.77 -1.70 -34.10
C GLN A 112 3.93 -0.57 -33.07
N VAL A 113 2.78 -0.16 -32.54
CA VAL A 113 2.52 0.98 -31.64
C VAL A 113 3.28 0.93 -30.29
N GLY A 114 4.00 -0.15 -30.00
CA GLY A 114 4.68 -0.39 -28.72
C GLY A 114 6.05 0.29 -28.55
N GLU A 115 6.70 0.68 -29.65
CA GLU A 115 8.12 1.12 -29.65
C GLU A 115 8.38 2.45 -30.37
N LEU A 116 7.39 3.35 -30.47
CA LEU A 116 7.64 4.72 -30.95
C LEU A 116 8.26 5.57 -29.83
N GLY A 117 9.47 5.19 -29.41
CA GLY A 117 10.39 5.99 -28.65
C GLY A 117 11.44 6.61 -29.58
N VAL A 118 11.59 7.93 -29.47
CA VAL A 118 12.67 8.77 -30.05
C VAL A 118 12.74 8.80 -31.58
N LEU A 119 11.62 9.10 -32.25
CA LEU A 119 11.68 9.86 -33.50
C LEU A 119 11.65 11.37 -33.16
N PRO A 120 12.29 12.24 -33.98
CA PRO A 120 12.31 13.69 -33.77
C PRO A 120 10.91 14.30 -33.74
N ASP A 121 9.95 13.64 -34.39
CA ASP A 121 8.56 14.06 -34.45
C ASP A 121 7.69 13.17 -33.55
N PHE A 122 7.44 13.74 -32.37
CA PHE A 122 6.29 13.49 -31.49
C PHE A 122 6.20 12.14 -30.76
N ARG A 123 6.12 12.25 -29.42
CA ARG A 123 5.53 11.22 -28.57
C ARG A 123 4.05 11.08 -28.92
N VAL A 124 3.73 10.04 -29.67
CA VAL A 124 2.40 9.74 -30.19
C VAL A 124 1.35 9.50 -29.08
N ARG A 125 1.75 9.36 -27.81
CA ARG A 125 0.84 9.17 -26.66
C ARG A 125 1.34 9.87 -25.39
N ILE A 126 1.07 11.16 -25.24
CA ILE A 126 1.33 11.88 -23.98
C ILE A 126 0.07 11.85 -23.12
N LEU A 127 0.15 11.20 -21.96
CA LEU A 127 -0.86 11.38 -20.92
C LEU A 127 -0.86 12.86 -20.51
N PRO A 128 -2.00 13.56 -20.56
CA PRO A 128 -2.05 14.95 -20.14
C PRO A 128 -1.67 15.08 -18.67
N VAL A 129 -0.94 16.14 -18.35
CA VAL A 129 -0.38 16.37 -17.02
C VAL A 129 -0.76 17.77 -16.56
N LEU A 130 -1.30 17.87 -15.35
CA LEU A 130 -1.40 19.14 -14.64
C LEU A 130 0.00 19.47 -14.12
N GLY A 131 0.62 20.55 -14.62
CA GLY A 131 2.02 20.88 -14.31
C GLY A 131 2.33 21.03 -12.82
N THR A 132 1.32 21.29 -11.99
CA THR A 132 1.42 21.30 -10.53
C THR A 132 1.81 19.93 -9.97
N MET A 133 1.37 18.83 -10.56
CA MET A 133 1.63 17.49 -10.02
C MET A 133 3.09 17.04 -10.18
N PRO A 134 3.74 17.15 -11.35
CA PRO A 134 5.18 16.92 -11.45
C PRO A 134 6.00 17.84 -10.54
N ALA A 135 5.59 19.10 -10.39
CA ALA A 135 6.26 20.03 -9.48
C ALA A 135 6.18 19.56 -8.01
N VAL A 136 5.00 19.14 -7.56
CA VAL A 136 4.81 18.55 -6.22
C VAL A 136 5.65 17.29 -6.06
N PHE A 137 5.67 16.39 -7.05
CA PHE A 137 6.52 15.19 -7.01
C PHE A 137 8.01 15.56 -6.88
N GLY A 138 8.48 16.54 -7.66
CA GLY A 138 9.86 17.03 -7.59
C GLY A 138 10.21 17.64 -6.23
N LEU A 139 9.29 18.40 -5.62
CA LEU A 139 9.46 18.94 -4.27
C LEU A 139 9.52 17.82 -3.21
N CYS A 140 8.67 16.80 -3.33
CA CYS A 140 8.72 15.63 -2.44
C CYS A 140 10.04 14.86 -2.59
N VAL A 141 10.54 14.67 -3.81
CA VAL A 141 11.86 14.08 -4.08
C VAL A 141 12.96 14.90 -3.40
N ALA A 142 12.99 16.22 -3.62
CA ALA A 142 14.00 17.09 -3.06
C ALA A 142 14.01 17.04 -1.53
N ASN A 143 12.82 17.10 -0.91
CA ASN A 143 12.68 16.98 0.54
C ASN A 143 13.21 15.64 1.04
N HIS A 144 12.82 14.52 0.44
CA HIS A 144 13.33 13.19 0.82
C HIS A 144 14.86 13.12 0.76
N VAL A 145 15.45 13.56 -0.35
CA VAL A 145 16.91 13.56 -0.53
C VAL A 145 17.61 14.43 0.52
N MET A 146 17.06 15.60 0.85
CA MET A 146 17.61 16.45 1.92
C MET A 146 17.57 15.75 3.28
N LEU A 147 16.45 15.11 3.62
CA LEU A 147 16.28 14.41 4.89
C LEU A 147 17.25 13.22 5.01
N GLU A 148 17.38 12.42 3.95
CA GLU A 148 18.32 11.29 3.87
C GLU A 148 19.78 11.74 4.00
N ILE A 149 20.20 12.75 3.22
CA ILE A 149 21.59 13.23 3.24
C ILE A 149 21.97 13.85 4.59
N THR A 150 21.03 14.54 5.23
CA THR A 150 21.27 15.18 6.54
C THR A 150 21.10 14.24 7.72
N GLY A 151 20.53 13.04 7.50
CA GLY A 151 20.16 12.11 8.57
C GLY A 151 19.02 12.64 9.45
N TYR A 152 18.20 13.56 8.95
CA TYR A 152 17.07 14.08 9.69
C TYR A 152 16.00 12.99 9.83
N PRO A 153 15.49 12.72 11.06
CA PRO A 153 14.55 11.65 11.30
C PRO A 153 13.24 11.93 10.55
N HIS A 154 12.81 10.95 9.77
CA HIS A 154 11.56 11.02 9.03
C HIS A 154 10.95 9.62 8.96
N ASP A 155 9.63 9.58 9.07
CA ASP A 155 8.84 8.36 8.91
C ASP A 155 7.74 8.66 7.90
N TYR A 156 7.74 7.93 6.79
CA TYR A 156 6.68 8.07 5.80
C TYR A 156 5.61 7.07 6.12
N LEU A 157 4.37 7.55 6.23
CA LEU A 157 3.22 6.68 6.30
C LEU A 157 3.30 5.68 5.15
N PRO A 158 3.27 4.36 5.41
CA PRO A 158 3.42 3.32 4.38
C PRO A 158 2.32 3.31 3.31
N SER A 159 1.44 4.34 3.31
CA SER A 159 0.38 4.69 2.38
C SER A 159 -0.10 3.48 1.61
N LYS A 160 -0.83 2.71 2.38
CA LYS A 160 -1.59 1.60 1.91
C LYS A 160 -2.97 1.87 2.45
N ALA A 161 -3.71 2.72 1.75
CA ALA A 161 -5.16 2.66 1.76
C ALA A 161 -5.55 1.30 1.14
N ARG A 162 -5.29 0.21 1.88
CA ARG A 162 -5.63 -1.16 1.48
C ARG A 162 -7.09 -1.37 1.81
N GLU A 163 -7.98 -0.51 1.30
CA GLU A 163 -9.42 -0.55 1.55
C GLU A 163 -9.95 -1.98 1.40
N LYS A 164 -9.57 -2.68 0.32
CA LYS A 164 -9.93 -4.09 0.10
C LYS A 164 -9.37 -5.07 1.12
N MET A 165 -8.17 -4.84 1.64
CA MET A 165 -7.60 -5.67 2.70
C MET A 165 -8.36 -5.43 4.00
N TYR A 166 -8.65 -4.17 4.34
CA TYR A 166 -9.40 -3.80 5.54
C TYR A 166 -10.82 -4.34 5.48
N ASP A 167 -11.52 -4.18 4.36
CA ASP A 167 -12.84 -4.78 4.11
C ASP A 167 -12.80 -6.31 4.26
N GLY A 168 -11.74 -6.95 3.76
CA GLY A 168 -11.54 -8.40 3.87
C GLY A 168 -11.27 -8.86 5.31
N ILE A 169 -10.49 -8.10 6.08
CA ILE A 169 -10.23 -8.37 7.50
C ILE A 169 -11.50 -8.11 8.31
N LEU A 170 -12.24 -7.04 8.02
CA LEU A 170 -13.51 -6.70 8.66
C LEU A 170 -14.55 -7.82 8.45
N ALA A 171 -14.71 -8.28 7.21
CA ALA A 171 -15.61 -9.40 6.90
C ALA A 171 -15.19 -10.69 7.63
N GLN A 172 -13.88 -10.91 7.78
CA GLN A 172 -13.37 -12.06 8.52
C GLN A 172 -13.66 -11.95 10.02
N LEU A 173 -13.48 -10.77 10.63
CA LEU A 173 -13.79 -10.49 12.03
C LEU A 173 -15.28 -10.64 12.30
N GLN A 174 -16.14 -10.08 11.46
CA GLN A 174 -17.59 -10.26 11.53
C GLN A 174 -17.97 -11.76 11.52
N GLY A 175 -17.40 -12.53 10.59
CA GLY A 175 -17.64 -13.98 10.53
C GLY A 175 -17.09 -14.76 11.73
N LEU A 176 -16.05 -14.26 12.41
CA LEU A 176 -15.52 -14.85 13.64
C LEU A 176 -16.49 -14.63 14.81
N GLU A 177 -16.96 -13.40 15.00
CA GLU A 177 -17.92 -13.09 16.07
C GLU A 177 -19.25 -13.83 15.88
N GLU A 178 -19.74 -14.00 14.65
CA GLU A 178 -20.90 -14.85 14.35
C GLU A 178 -20.70 -16.33 14.76
N ARG A 179 -19.51 -16.89 14.48
CA ARG A 179 -19.18 -18.26 14.89
C ARG A 179 -19.02 -18.39 16.40
N LEU A 180 -18.50 -17.36 17.06
CA LEU A 180 -18.36 -17.31 18.51
C LEU A 180 -19.73 -17.20 19.18
N ALA A 181 -20.61 -16.31 18.70
CA ALA A 181 -21.99 -16.16 19.14
C ALA A 181 -22.73 -17.50 19.08
N LYS A 182 -22.64 -18.20 17.94
CA LYS A 182 -23.22 -19.54 17.77
C LYS A 182 -22.67 -20.55 18.79
N SER A 183 -21.37 -20.54 19.06
CA SER A 183 -20.75 -21.45 20.03
C SER A 183 -21.12 -21.15 21.49
N CYS A 184 -21.53 -19.91 21.77
CA CYS A 184 -22.04 -19.46 23.07
C CYS A 184 -23.57 -19.58 23.19
N GLY A 185 -24.25 -20.15 22.20
CA GLY A 185 -25.70 -20.40 22.25
C GLY A 185 -26.58 -19.25 21.72
N TYR A 186 -25.99 -18.21 21.12
CA TYR A 186 -26.75 -17.13 20.49
C TYR A 186 -27.06 -17.42 19.02
N ASP A 187 -28.16 -16.86 18.51
CA ASP A 187 -28.45 -16.86 17.07
C ASP A 187 -27.63 -15.76 16.38
N PRO A 188 -26.66 -16.11 15.50
CA PRO A 188 -25.77 -15.14 14.88
C PRO A 188 -26.41 -14.33 13.76
N LEU A 189 -27.60 -14.71 13.27
CA LEU A 189 -28.23 -14.04 12.14
C LEU A 189 -28.51 -12.57 12.49
N GLY A 190 -27.93 -11.66 11.69
CA GLY A 190 -28.09 -10.22 11.85
C GLY A 190 -27.18 -9.59 12.93
N LEU A 191 -26.23 -10.34 13.49
CA LEU A 191 -25.22 -9.79 14.39
C LEU A 191 -24.39 -8.73 13.66
N ARG A 192 -24.13 -7.59 14.30
CA ARG A 192 -23.27 -6.52 13.77
C ARG A 192 -22.17 -6.20 14.76
N ILE A 193 -20.93 -6.15 14.30
CA ILE A 193 -19.81 -5.66 15.10
C ILE A 193 -19.73 -4.12 15.05
N PRO A 194 -19.31 -3.45 16.14
CA PRO A 194 -19.17 -2.00 16.23
C PRO A 194 -17.81 -1.52 15.71
N ILE A 195 -17.27 -2.20 14.68
CA ILE A 195 -15.98 -1.91 14.04
C ILE A 195 -16.24 -1.73 12.54
N ASN A 196 -15.70 -0.66 11.95
CA ASN A 196 -15.80 -0.37 10.53
C ASN A 196 -14.44 -0.57 9.81
N SER A 197 -14.39 -0.30 8.49
CA SER A 197 -13.18 -0.54 7.69
C SER A 197 -12.02 0.40 8.04
N ASP A 198 -12.32 1.65 8.42
CA ASP A 198 -11.32 2.63 8.84
C ASP A 198 -10.70 2.23 10.19
N ASP A 199 -11.53 1.74 11.11
CA ASP A 199 -11.10 1.20 12.40
C ASP A 199 -10.13 0.03 12.22
N VAL A 200 -10.42 -0.88 11.29
CA VAL A 200 -9.51 -1.97 10.93
C VAL A 200 -8.17 -1.45 10.40
N GLY A 201 -8.20 -0.42 9.56
CA GLY A 201 -6.99 0.25 9.06
C GLY A 201 -6.14 0.82 10.20
N TYR A 202 -6.77 1.57 11.11
CA TYR A 202 -6.12 2.12 12.30
C TYR A 202 -5.50 1.01 13.16
N MET A 203 -6.25 -0.04 13.46
CA MET A 203 -5.75 -1.12 14.32
C MET A 203 -4.57 -1.85 13.67
N VAL A 204 -4.68 -2.22 12.40
CA VAL A 204 -3.63 -2.99 11.73
C VAL A 204 -2.37 -2.16 11.54
N GLU A 205 -2.48 -0.92 11.07
CA GLU A 205 -1.31 -0.12 10.69
C GLU A 205 -0.75 0.70 11.86
N GLU A 206 -1.59 1.31 12.71
CA GLU A 206 -1.14 2.19 13.81
C GLU A 206 -0.92 1.43 15.13
N VAL A 207 -1.86 0.59 15.54
CA VAL A 207 -1.77 -0.12 16.83
C VAL A 207 -0.79 -1.29 16.75
N TRP A 208 -0.84 -2.06 15.67
CA TRP A 208 -0.08 -3.30 15.51
C TRP A 208 1.06 -3.20 14.49
N HIS A 209 1.30 -2.02 13.91
CA HIS A 209 2.41 -1.75 12.99
C HIS A 209 2.53 -2.76 11.83
N GLY A 210 1.38 -3.23 11.33
CA GLY A 210 1.29 -4.20 10.23
C GLY A 210 1.86 -5.57 10.57
N ARG A 211 1.88 -5.98 11.83
CA ARG A 211 2.48 -7.25 12.30
C ARG A 211 1.55 -8.03 13.22
N SER A 212 1.72 -9.35 13.23
CA SER A 212 1.10 -10.23 14.22
C SER A 212 1.68 -9.96 15.60
N ALA A 213 0.81 -9.87 16.60
CA ALA A 213 1.17 -9.78 18.01
C ALA A 213 1.90 -11.04 18.53
N VAL A 214 1.75 -12.18 17.84
CA VAL A 214 2.32 -13.46 18.26
C VAL A 214 3.67 -13.71 17.60
N SER A 215 3.73 -13.72 16.27
CA SER A 215 4.95 -14.04 15.52
C SER A 215 5.71 -12.84 14.95
N GLY A 216 5.14 -11.64 14.97
CA GLY A 216 5.73 -10.46 14.30
C GLY A 216 5.69 -10.51 12.78
N LEU A 217 5.07 -11.54 12.17
CA LEU A 217 4.93 -11.67 10.72
C LEU A 217 3.93 -10.65 10.17
N ALA A 218 4.23 -10.10 9.00
CA ALA A 218 3.42 -9.08 8.33
C ALA A 218 2.48 -9.64 7.24
N SER A 219 2.48 -10.96 7.03
CA SER A 219 1.71 -11.61 5.97
C SER A 219 0.45 -12.27 6.50
N ARG A 220 -0.64 -12.22 5.72
CA ARG A 220 -1.93 -12.84 6.04
C ARG A 220 -2.46 -12.42 7.41
N LEU A 221 -2.48 -11.13 7.70
CA LEU A 221 -3.02 -10.60 8.96
C LEU A 221 -4.55 -10.79 9.04
N ALA A 222 -5.03 -10.93 10.26
CA ALA A 222 -6.43 -11.01 10.66
C ALA A 222 -6.60 -10.36 12.04
N LEU A 223 -7.75 -9.73 12.27
CA LEU A 223 -8.15 -9.26 13.59
C LEU A 223 -9.08 -10.30 14.23
N THR A 224 -8.93 -10.52 15.53
CA THR A 224 -9.78 -11.43 16.32
C THR A 224 -9.90 -10.93 17.75
N ARG A 225 -10.98 -11.29 18.44
CA ARG A 225 -11.11 -11.00 19.87
C ARG A 225 -10.01 -11.69 20.67
N TRP A 226 -9.38 -10.95 21.59
CA TRP A 226 -8.28 -11.42 22.42
C TRP A 226 -8.72 -12.49 23.42
N ARG A 227 -9.85 -12.29 24.10
CA ARG A 227 -10.36 -13.22 25.12
C ARG A 227 -11.79 -13.64 24.82
N ARG A 228 -12.19 -14.82 25.31
CA ARG A 228 -13.58 -15.25 25.25
C ARG A 228 -14.46 -14.24 26.02
N PRO A 229 -15.55 -13.72 25.42
CA PRO A 229 -16.40 -12.73 26.07
C PRO A 229 -17.15 -13.37 27.25
N LYS A 230 -17.40 -12.57 28.28
CA LYS A 230 -18.08 -12.99 29.52
C LYS A 230 -19.37 -12.18 29.69
N GLY A 231 -20.41 -12.81 30.25
CA GLY A 231 -21.70 -12.16 30.48
C GLY A 231 -22.48 -11.92 29.18
N ASP A 232 -23.38 -10.93 29.19
CA ASP A 232 -24.16 -10.53 28.02
C ASP A 232 -23.37 -9.54 27.17
N TRP A 233 -22.72 -10.06 26.13
CA TRP A 233 -21.87 -9.30 25.20
C TRP A 233 -22.56 -9.02 23.85
N ILE A 234 -23.80 -9.48 23.67
CA ILE A 234 -24.64 -9.15 22.52
C ILE A 234 -25.80 -8.27 23.01
N ASP A 235 -25.77 -7.00 22.63
CA ASP A 235 -26.84 -6.04 22.87
C ASP A 235 -28.03 -6.30 21.93
N MET A 236 -29.19 -6.58 22.53
CA MET A 236 -30.46 -6.77 21.84
C MET A 236 -31.54 -5.77 22.30
N ARG A 237 -31.15 -4.66 22.96
CA ARG A 237 -32.09 -3.66 23.49
C ARG A 237 -32.86 -2.94 22.39
N THR A 238 -32.26 -2.80 21.21
CA THR A 238 -32.91 -2.21 20.03
C THR A 238 -33.70 -3.31 19.29
N PRO A 239 -35.03 -3.21 19.16
CA PRO A 239 -35.84 -4.23 18.50
C PRO A 239 -35.36 -4.54 17.08
N GLY A 240 -35.08 -5.81 16.81
CA GLY A 240 -34.64 -6.30 15.50
C GLY A 240 -33.13 -6.13 15.21
N GLN A 241 -32.35 -5.61 16.16
CA GLN A 241 -30.90 -5.45 16.01
C GLN A 241 -30.15 -6.24 17.07
N LYS A 242 -29.14 -7.00 16.63
CA LYS A 242 -28.17 -7.67 17.51
C LYS A 242 -26.82 -7.00 17.28
N ALA A 243 -26.31 -6.31 18.29
CA ALA A 243 -25.02 -5.65 18.22
C ALA A 243 -24.04 -6.33 19.16
N ASP A 244 -22.85 -6.65 18.68
CA ASP A 244 -21.75 -7.06 19.53
C ASP A 244 -21.24 -5.85 20.34
N CYS A 245 -20.89 -6.06 21.61
CA CYS A 245 -20.26 -5.07 22.48
C CYS A 245 -18.72 -5.06 22.36
N LEU A 246 -18.14 -5.63 21.30
CA LEU A 246 -16.69 -5.73 21.06
C LEU A 246 -15.98 -4.37 21.16
N GLY A 247 -15.09 -4.24 22.13
CA GLY A 247 -14.21 -3.08 22.29
C GLY A 247 -12.96 -3.15 21.40
N PHE A 248 -12.37 -1.99 21.09
CA PHE A 248 -11.09 -1.92 20.36
C PHE A 248 -9.94 -2.55 21.15
N ASP A 249 -9.95 -2.39 22.46
CA ASP A 249 -9.00 -2.94 23.42
C ASP A 249 -9.12 -4.46 23.58
N GLU A 250 -10.21 -5.05 23.09
CA GLU A 250 -10.45 -6.48 23.11
C GLU A 250 -10.01 -7.19 21.82
N VAL A 251 -9.39 -6.48 20.87
CA VAL A 251 -9.02 -7.06 19.57
C VAL A 251 -7.50 -7.11 19.41
N VAL A 252 -7.03 -8.24 18.87
CA VAL A 252 -5.62 -8.49 18.59
C VAL A 252 -5.40 -8.76 17.11
N CYS A 253 -4.24 -8.31 16.59
CA CYS A 253 -3.78 -8.65 15.26
C CYS A 253 -2.93 -9.93 15.29
N MET A 254 -3.30 -10.91 14.47
CA MET A 254 -2.60 -12.19 14.32
C MET A 254 -2.46 -12.54 12.84
N THR A 255 -1.60 -13.49 12.49
CA THR A 255 -1.72 -14.16 11.19
C THR A 255 -2.99 -15.01 11.16
N LYS A 256 -3.51 -15.30 9.96
CA LYS A 256 -4.71 -16.13 9.79
C LYS A 256 -4.57 -17.51 10.43
N ASP A 257 -3.38 -18.09 10.39
CA ASP A 257 -3.17 -19.45 10.92
C ASP A 257 -3.13 -19.42 12.46
N GLU A 258 -2.51 -18.41 13.07
CA GLU A 258 -2.55 -18.15 14.52
C GLU A 258 -3.97 -17.87 15.00
N MET A 259 -4.71 -17.02 14.30
CA MET A 259 -6.09 -16.70 14.63
C MET A 259 -6.99 -17.95 14.63
N LEU A 260 -6.81 -18.88 13.69
CA LEU A 260 -7.59 -20.12 13.66
C LEU A 260 -7.28 -21.03 14.86
N LYS A 261 -6.01 -21.07 15.30
CA LYS A 261 -5.61 -21.77 16.54
C LYS A 261 -6.26 -21.09 17.76
N HIS A 262 -6.20 -19.76 17.82
CA HIS A 262 -6.78 -18.94 18.88
C HIS A 262 -8.31 -19.10 18.99
N GLU A 263 -9.03 -19.09 17.86
CA GLU A 263 -10.47 -19.33 17.81
C GLU A 263 -10.82 -20.69 18.44
N LYS A 264 -10.05 -21.73 18.12
CA LYS A 264 -10.30 -23.09 18.59
C LYS A 264 -9.96 -23.26 20.07
N GLU A 265 -8.80 -22.80 20.50
CA GLU A 265 -8.25 -23.12 21.83
C GLU A 265 -8.69 -22.13 22.92
N VAL A 266 -8.77 -20.84 22.60
CA VAL A 266 -9.13 -19.80 23.56
C VAL A 266 -10.61 -19.47 23.48
N LEU A 267 -11.07 -18.99 22.32
CA LEU A 267 -12.44 -18.45 22.21
C LEU A 267 -13.50 -19.54 22.39
N LYS A 268 -13.27 -20.74 21.83
CA LYS A 268 -14.17 -21.90 21.99
C LYS A 268 -13.69 -22.89 23.04
N GLY A 269 -12.37 -23.12 23.11
CA GLY A 269 -11.75 -24.15 23.95
C GLY A 269 -11.55 -23.75 25.42
N GLY A 270 -11.69 -22.47 25.77
CA GLY A 270 -11.66 -22.00 27.15
C GLY A 270 -10.27 -21.88 27.78
N LYS A 271 -9.19 -22.04 27.02
CA LYS A 271 -7.84 -21.71 27.48
C LYS A 271 -7.67 -20.19 27.65
N ALA A 272 -6.70 -19.77 28.46
CA ALA A 272 -6.28 -18.37 28.45
C ALA A 272 -5.33 -18.11 27.26
N PRO A 273 -5.33 -16.91 26.67
CA PRO A 273 -4.36 -16.53 25.64
C PRO A 273 -2.90 -16.68 26.09
N GLU A 274 -2.63 -16.56 27.38
CA GLU A 274 -1.29 -16.73 27.96
C GLU A 274 -0.79 -18.18 27.90
N ASP A 275 -1.69 -19.15 27.69
CA ASP A 275 -1.39 -20.58 27.66
C ASP A 275 -1.12 -21.11 26.23
N LEU A 276 -1.02 -20.23 25.23
CA LEU A 276 -1.06 -20.56 23.79
C LEU A 276 0.28 -20.57 23.06
#